data_AF-A0A4Q0YQ44-F1
#
_entry.id   AF-A0A4Q0YQ44-F1
#
_cell.length_a   1.000
_cell.length_b   1.000
_cell.length_c   1.000
_cell.angle_alpha   90.00
_cell.angle_beta   90.00
_cell.angle_gamma   90.00
#
_symmetry.space_group_name_H-M   'P 1'
#
loop_
_entity.id
_entity.type
_entity.pdbx_description
1 polymer ?
#
loop_
_entity_poly.entity_id
_entity_poly.type
_entity_poly.pdbx_seq_one_letter_code
_entity_poly.pdbx_strand_id
1 'polypeptide(L)'
;MLVIAGAFGVFKRELLFAIDGYRSTVGEDMDITLKAQRYIKQKRSEGEHVRMAYIPEACCYTECPEDFKNLLTQRLRWQRAFIDCALVYWDGFLNVFSKRVSAYFLLDSLLLGTLVAFSNLFVLISLIFTDEPYAFTLAIIMLSTSLFFSSLQNIIALIKSRETGFKYSWQDYMKIMLFFPVDLFFFPLN
;
A
#
# COMPACT_ATOMS: atom_id res chain seq x y z
N MET A 1 1.97 -7.08 -10.88
CA MET A 1 1.42 -5.72 -10.72
C MET A 1 0.17 -5.85 -9.86
N LEU A 2 0.13 -5.18 -8.70
CA LEU A 2 -0.95 -5.33 -7.73
C LEU A 2 -2.09 -4.33 -8.02
N VAL A 3 -1.72 -3.09 -8.34
CA VAL A 3 -2.63 -2.00 -8.69
C VAL A 3 -2.04 -1.24 -9.87
N ILE A 4 -2.87 -0.88 -10.86
CA ILE A 4 -2.52 0.09 -11.89
C ILE A 4 -2.92 1.46 -11.36
N ALA A 5 -1.98 2.39 -11.28
CA ALA A 5 -2.32 3.78 -10.97
C ALA A 5 -3.17 4.36 -12.11
N GLY A 6 -4.29 5.02 -11.80
CA GLY A 6 -5.28 5.45 -12.80
C GLY A 6 -4.72 6.29 -13.92
N ALA A 7 -3.75 7.15 -13.63
CA ALA A 7 -3.09 8.01 -14.60
C ALA A 7 -2.17 7.24 -15.59
N PHE A 8 -1.84 5.98 -15.31
CA PHE A 8 -0.83 5.19 -16.05
C PHE A 8 -1.42 3.92 -16.69
N GLY A 9 -2.73 3.70 -16.55
CA GLY A 9 -3.41 2.50 -17.04
C GLY A 9 -3.97 2.65 -18.45
N VAL A 10 -3.63 1.72 -19.34
CA VAL A 10 -4.27 1.61 -20.66
C VAL A 10 -4.94 0.25 -20.79
N PHE A 11 -6.25 0.27 -21.03
CA PHE A 11 -7.08 -0.92 -21.17
C PHE A 11 -7.65 -1.03 -22.58
N LYS A 12 -7.69 -2.25 -23.12
CA LYS A 12 -8.41 -2.51 -24.37
C LYS A 12 -9.90 -2.27 -24.16
N ARG A 13 -10.55 -1.59 -25.11
CA ARG A 13 -11.99 -1.32 -25.05
C ARG A 13 -12.83 -2.59 -24.84
N GLU A 14 -12.48 -3.67 -25.53
CA GLU A 14 -13.17 -4.97 -25.42
C GLU A 14 -13.08 -5.56 -24.00
N LEU A 15 -11.93 -5.39 -23.34
CA LEU A 15 -11.76 -5.81 -21.95
C LEU A 15 -12.70 -5.03 -21.03
N LEU A 16 -12.82 -3.72 -21.22
CA LEU A 16 -13.71 -2.87 -20.42
C LEU A 16 -15.17 -3.30 -20.53
N PHE A 17 -15.62 -3.65 -21.74
CA PHE A 17 -16.96 -4.20 -21.94
C PHE A 17 -17.13 -5.58 -21.29
N ALA A 18 -16.11 -6.44 -21.35
CA ALA A 18 -16.16 -7.77 -20.77
C ALA A 18 -16.19 -7.78 -19.22
N ILE A 19 -15.68 -6.72 -18.57
CA ILE A 19 -15.62 -6.62 -17.11
C ILE A 19 -16.66 -5.66 -16.50
N ASP A 20 -17.64 -5.23 -17.29
CA ASP A 20 -18.69 -4.29 -16.87
C ASP A 20 -18.13 -2.94 -16.38
N GLY A 21 -17.06 -2.46 -17.04
CA GLY A 21 -16.48 -1.14 -16.83
C GLY A 21 -16.11 -0.78 -15.38
N TYR A 22 -16.21 0.51 -15.07
CA TYR A 22 -15.87 1.08 -13.76
C TYR A 22 -17.06 1.04 -12.80
N ARG A 23 -16.82 0.61 -11.57
CA ARG A 23 -17.77 0.76 -10.46
C ARG A 23 -17.63 2.15 -9.85
N SER A 24 -18.74 2.75 -9.41
CA SER A 24 -18.70 3.99 -8.64
C SER A 24 -18.10 3.72 -7.24
N THR A 25 -16.81 3.99 -7.10
CA THR A 25 -16.05 3.82 -5.85
C THR A 25 -14.93 4.86 -5.78
N VAL A 26 -14.41 5.11 -4.58
CA VAL A 26 -13.27 5.99 -4.36
C VAL A 26 -11.98 5.42 -5.00
N GLY A 27 -11.93 4.09 -5.18
CA GLY A 27 -10.79 3.32 -5.67
C GLY A 27 -10.96 2.73 -7.07
N GLU A 28 -11.49 3.51 -8.03
CA GLU A 28 -11.77 3.07 -9.41
C GLU A 28 -10.59 2.33 -10.06
N ASP A 29 -9.38 2.83 -9.85
CA ASP A 29 -8.12 2.25 -10.35
C ASP A 29 -7.87 0.83 -9.84
N MET A 30 -8.10 0.62 -8.55
CA MET A 30 -7.88 -0.67 -7.91
C MET A 30 -9.00 -1.64 -8.27
N ASP A 31 -10.24 -1.15 -8.30
CA ASP A 31 -11.43 -1.90 -8.73
C ASP A 31 -11.24 -2.48 -10.14
N ILE A 32 -10.88 -1.64 -11.10
CA ILE A 32 -10.71 -2.09 -12.48
C ILE A 32 -9.51 -3.00 -12.66
N THR A 33 -8.43 -2.77 -11.90
CA THR A 33 -7.27 -3.68 -11.90
C THR A 33 -7.66 -5.07 -11.41
N LEU A 34 -8.42 -5.16 -10.31
CA LEU A 34 -8.89 -6.43 -9.75
C LEU A 34 -9.86 -7.16 -10.69
N LYS A 35 -10.79 -6.43 -11.32
CA LYS A 35 -11.69 -6.95 -12.36
C LYS A 35 -10.91 -7.51 -13.55
N ALA A 36 -9.93 -6.76 -14.06
CA ALA A 36 -9.08 -7.21 -15.16
C ALA A 36 -8.27 -8.46 -14.78
N GLN A 37 -7.76 -8.58 -13.56
CA GLN A 37 -7.07 -9.78 -13.11
C GLN A 37 -7.96 -11.00 -12.98
N ARG A 38 -9.19 -10.84 -12.46
CA ARG A 38 -10.19 -11.91 -12.44
C ARG A 38 -10.46 -12.44 -13.85
N TYR A 39 -10.69 -11.51 -14.79
CA TYR A 39 -10.91 -11.85 -16.20
C TYR A 39 -9.72 -12.59 -16.81
N ILE A 40 -8.50 -12.08 -16.62
CA ILE A 40 -7.27 -12.73 -17.13
C ILE A 40 -7.10 -14.12 -16.54
N LYS A 41 -7.36 -14.31 -15.25
CA LYS A 41 -7.27 -15.62 -14.61
C LYS A 41 -8.26 -16.60 -15.22
N GLN A 42 -9.51 -16.18 -15.41
CA GLN A 42 -10.54 -16.99 -16.05
C GLN A 42 -10.13 -17.38 -17.48
N LYS A 43 -9.68 -16.41 -18.28
CA LYS A 43 -9.23 -16.66 -19.66
C LYS A 43 -8.03 -17.59 -19.73
N ARG A 44 -7.09 -17.50 -18.79
CA ARG A 44 -5.98 -18.45 -18.69
C ARG A 44 -6.42 -19.87 -18.37
N SER A 45 -7.45 -20.06 -17.52
CA SER A 45 -8.01 -21.41 -17.30
C SER A 45 -8.74 -21.97 -18.52
N GLU A 46 -9.20 -21.11 -19.43
CA GLU A 46 -9.81 -21.48 -20.72
C GLU A 46 -8.75 -21.75 -21.82
N GLY A 47 -7.46 -21.60 -21.51
CA GLY A 47 -6.36 -21.82 -22.47
C GLY A 47 -5.92 -20.57 -23.24
N GLU A 48 -6.50 -19.39 -22.96
CA GLU A 48 -6.13 -18.15 -23.62
C GLU A 48 -4.92 -17.47 -22.97
N HIS A 49 -4.05 -16.90 -23.81
CA HIS A 49 -2.85 -16.18 -23.37
C HIS A 49 -3.12 -14.67 -23.18
N VAL A 50 -3.79 -14.31 -22.10
CA VAL A 50 -4.01 -12.91 -21.71
C VAL A 50 -3.07 -12.52 -20.56
N ARG A 51 -2.50 -11.31 -20.60
CA ARG A 51 -1.66 -10.76 -19.53
C ARG A 51 -1.74 -9.25 -19.45
N MET A 52 -1.56 -8.72 -18.25
CA MET A 52 -1.15 -7.33 -18.07
C MET A 52 0.37 -7.25 -18.11
N ALA A 53 0.88 -6.26 -18.85
CA ALA A 53 2.30 -5.99 -18.97
C ALA A 53 2.61 -4.63 -18.33
N TYR A 54 3.75 -4.54 -17.67
CA TYR A 54 4.32 -3.29 -17.19
C TYR A 54 5.37 -2.82 -18.20
N ILE A 55 5.26 -1.58 -18.66
CA ILE A 55 6.17 -0.97 -19.64
C ILE A 55 6.97 0.09 -18.89
N PRO A 56 8.24 -0.16 -18.53
CA PRO A 56 9.03 0.75 -17.71
C PRO A 56 9.33 2.10 -18.40
N GLU A 57 9.29 2.15 -19.74
CA GLU A 57 9.52 3.36 -20.53
C GLU A 57 8.29 4.30 -20.56
N ALA A 58 7.12 3.80 -20.16
CA ALA A 58 5.89 4.58 -20.13
C ALA A 58 5.86 5.46 -18.87
N CYS A 59 6.48 6.64 -18.95
CA CYS A 59 6.52 7.63 -17.89
C CYS A 59 5.42 8.68 -18.07
N CYS A 60 4.71 9.01 -17.00
CA CYS A 60 3.80 10.16 -16.92
C CYS A 60 4.14 10.99 -15.68
N TYR A 61 3.99 12.32 -15.80
CA TYR A 61 4.20 13.24 -14.69
C TYR A 61 2.86 13.57 -14.06
N THR A 62 2.79 13.50 -12.74
CA THR A 62 1.59 13.86 -11.96
C THR A 62 1.97 14.92 -10.95
N GLU A 63 1.01 15.77 -10.60
CA GLU A 63 1.20 16.80 -9.58
C GLU A 63 1.32 16.14 -8.19
N CYS A 64 2.35 16.53 -7.45
CA CYS A 64 2.56 16.11 -6.06
C CYS A 64 1.79 17.07 -5.13
N PRO A 65 1.17 16.60 -4.03
CA PRO A 65 0.58 17.50 -3.05
C PRO A 65 1.62 18.49 -2.50
N GLU A 66 1.29 19.78 -2.57
CA GLU A 66 2.16 20.87 -2.10
C GLU A 66 2.14 21.02 -0.56
N ASP A 67 1.03 20.63 0.06
CA ASP A 67 0.77 20.81 1.50
C ASP A 67 0.47 19.49 2.23
N PHE A 68 0.83 19.44 3.51
CA PHE A 68 0.56 18.30 4.39
C PHE A 68 -0.92 17.93 4.47
N LYS A 69 -1.83 18.92 4.43
CA LYS A 69 -3.28 18.69 4.44
C LYS A 69 -3.76 17.93 3.19
N ASN A 70 -3.20 18.27 2.03
CA ASN A 70 -3.52 17.59 0.78
C ASN A 70 -2.95 16.18 0.76
N LEU A 71 -1.72 16.01 1.27
CA LEU A 71 -1.10 14.69 1.45
C LEU A 71 -1.95 13.77 2.36
N LEU A 72 -2.38 14.28 3.53
CA LEU A 72 -3.23 13.53 4.45
C LEU A 72 -4.55 13.10 3.79
N THR A 73 -5.19 14.03 3.07
CA THR A 73 -6.46 13.76 2.36
C THR A 73 -6.26 12.70 1.27
N GLN A 74 -5.16 12.77 0.52
CA GLN A 74 -4.80 11.78 -0.50
C GLN A 74 -4.60 10.39 0.11
N ARG A 75 -3.86 10.30 1.23
CA ARG A 75 -3.59 9.03 1.92
C ARG A 75 -4.85 8.41 2.52
N LEU A 76 -5.71 9.22 3.15
CA LEU A 76 -7.01 8.76 3.65
C LEU A 76 -7.90 8.25 2.51
N ARG A 77 -7.86 8.91 1.35
CA ARG A 77 -8.57 8.45 0.15
C ARG A 77 -8.06 7.08 -0.30
N TRP A 78 -6.74 6.87 -0.35
CA TRP A 78 -6.14 5.59 -0.73
C TRP A 78 -6.46 4.47 0.26
N GLN A 79 -6.42 4.74 1.56
CA GLN A 79 -6.80 3.74 2.57
C GLN A 79 -8.28 3.36 2.46
N ARG A 80 -9.17 4.33 2.26
CA ARG A 80 -10.61 4.05 2.06
C ARG A 80 -10.85 3.25 0.78
N ALA A 81 -10.21 3.62 -0.32
CA ALA A 81 -10.26 2.89 -1.59
C ALA A 81 -9.76 1.45 -1.42
N PHE A 82 -8.68 1.27 -0.66
CA PHE A 82 -8.11 -0.03 -0.35
C PHE A 82 -9.11 -0.90 0.40
N ILE A 83 -9.67 -0.40 1.51
CA ILE A 83 -10.61 -1.14 2.36
C ILE A 83 -11.88 -1.49 1.59
N ASP A 84 -12.46 -0.53 0.85
CA ASP A 84 -13.67 -0.78 0.04
C ASP A 84 -13.47 -1.94 -0.94
N CYS A 85 -12.38 -1.91 -1.72
CA CYS A 85 -12.09 -2.98 -2.65
C CYS A 85 -11.69 -4.28 -1.95
N ALA A 86 -10.95 -4.24 -0.83
CA ALA A 86 -10.60 -5.43 -0.07
C ALA A 86 -11.86 -6.16 0.44
N LEU A 87 -12.86 -5.41 0.91
CA LEU A 87 -14.15 -5.95 1.36
C LEU A 87 -14.98 -6.52 0.19
N VAL A 88 -15.13 -5.76 -0.89
CA VAL A 88 -15.93 -6.16 -2.06
C VAL A 88 -15.31 -7.37 -2.76
N TYR A 89 -13.98 -7.40 -2.83
CA TYR A 89 -13.25 -8.45 -3.53
C TYR A 89 -12.75 -9.55 -2.60
N TRP A 90 -13.12 -9.57 -1.31
CA TRP A 90 -12.58 -10.47 -0.27
C TRP A 90 -12.46 -11.93 -0.72
N ASP A 91 -13.54 -12.52 -1.22
CA ASP A 91 -13.60 -13.93 -1.67
C ASP A 91 -12.70 -14.21 -2.89
N GLY A 92 -12.49 -13.20 -3.72
CA GLY A 92 -11.59 -13.28 -4.84
C GLY A 92 -10.18 -12.78 -4.52
N PHE A 93 -9.94 -12.03 -3.44
CA PHE A 93 -8.65 -11.40 -3.19
C PHE A 93 -7.54 -12.46 -3.00
N LEU A 94 -7.89 -13.54 -2.31
CA LEU A 94 -7.04 -14.73 -2.15
C LEU A 94 -6.84 -15.53 -3.45
N ASN A 95 -7.81 -15.45 -4.36
CA ASN A 95 -7.86 -16.26 -5.57
C ASN A 95 -7.47 -15.49 -6.84
N VAL A 96 -7.41 -14.17 -6.83
CA VAL A 96 -7.11 -13.34 -8.00
C VAL A 96 -5.62 -13.36 -8.31
N PHE A 97 -4.80 -13.22 -7.28
CA PHE A 97 -3.36 -13.36 -7.38
C PHE A 97 -2.93 -14.81 -7.13
N SER A 98 -1.65 -15.12 -7.41
CA SER A 98 -1.09 -16.39 -6.97
C SER A 98 -1.13 -16.45 -5.44
N LYS A 99 -1.33 -17.64 -4.86
CA LYS A 99 -1.43 -17.82 -3.39
C LYS A 99 -0.29 -17.13 -2.63
N ARG A 100 0.93 -17.09 -3.21
CA ARG A 100 2.10 -16.41 -2.63
C ARG A 100 1.94 -14.89 -2.59
N VAL A 101 1.43 -14.30 -3.67
CA VAL A 101 1.24 -12.84 -3.77
C VAL A 101 0.07 -12.39 -2.89
N SER A 102 -1.04 -13.14 -2.88
CA SER A 102 -2.17 -12.84 -2.00
C SER A 102 -1.78 -12.95 -0.52
N ALA A 103 -1.02 -13.98 -0.15
CA ALA A 103 -0.53 -14.17 1.21
C ALA A 103 0.43 -13.05 1.62
N TYR A 104 1.39 -12.69 0.76
CA TYR A 104 2.27 -11.55 1.02
C TYR A 104 1.48 -10.27 1.25
N PHE A 105 0.49 -9.97 0.40
CA PHE A 105 -0.29 -8.74 0.51
C PHE A 105 -1.18 -8.68 1.76
N LEU A 106 -1.82 -9.80 2.13
CA LEU A 106 -2.56 -9.90 3.39
C LEU A 106 -1.63 -9.74 4.59
N LEU A 107 -0.44 -10.33 4.52
CA LEU A 107 0.56 -10.24 5.58
C LEU A 107 1.07 -8.81 5.73
N ASP A 108 1.37 -8.14 4.61
CA ASP A 108 1.83 -6.76 4.55
C ASP A 108 0.76 -5.79 5.10
N SER A 109 -0.46 -5.85 4.54
CA SER A 109 -1.57 -4.97 4.95
C SER A 109 -2.08 -5.21 6.38
N LEU A 110 -2.09 -6.46 6.86
CA LEU A 110 -2.65 -6.81 8.18
C LEU A 110 -1.59 -6.80 9.30
N LEU A 111 -0.38 -7.33 9.06
CA LEU A 111 0.63 -7.48 10.11
C LEU A 111 1.51 -6.25 10.30
N LEU A 112 1.98 -5.61 9.23
CA LEU A 112 3.03 -4.60 9.36
C LEU A 112 2.47 -3.22 9.73
N GLY A 113 1.36 -2.81 9.12
CA GLY A 113 0.76 -1.51 9.42
C GLY A 113 -0.22 -1.53 10.59
N THR A 114 -1.18 -2.45 10.51
CA THR A 114 -2.35 -2.44 11.41
C THR A 114 -1.99 -2.97 12.80
N LEU A 115 -1.37 -4.16 12.89
CA LEU A 115 -1.01 -4.75 14.19
C LEU A 115 0.06 -3.95 14.93
N VAL A 116 1.04 -3.39 14.24
CA VAL A 116 2.05 -2.52 14.87
C VAL A 116 1.41 -1.24 15.42
N ALA A 117 0.54 -0.58 14.65
CA ALA A 117 -0.15 0.63 15.12
C ALA A 117 -1.09 0.36 16.31
N PHE A 118 -1.91 -0.70 16.25
CA PHE A 118 -2.81 -1.05 17.34
C PHE A 118 -2.07 -1.53 18.59
N SER A 119 -1.00 -2.30 18.44
CA SER A 119 -0.19 -2.77 19.57
C SER A 119 0.54 -1.61 20.25
N ASN A 120 1.10 -0.66 19.49
CA ASN A 120 1.71 0.55 20.05
C ASN A 120 0.67 1.43 20.76
N LEU A 121 -0.53 1.61 20.17
CA LEU A 121 -1.60 2.38 20.79
C LEU A 121 -2.10 1.72 22.08
N PHE A 122 -2.32 0.41 22.06
CA PHE A 122 -2.77 -0.35 23.24
C PHE A 122 -1.78 -0.25 24.39
N VAL A 123 -0.48 -0.28 24.09
CA VAL A 123 0.56 -0.13 25.10
C VAL A 123 0.68 1.31 25.61
N LEU A 124 0.52 2.33 24.76
CA LEU A 124 0.44 3.72 25.21
C LEU A 124 -0.76 3.95 26.14
N ILE A 125 -1.90 3.33 25.83
CA ILE A 125 -3.10 3.38 26.67
C ILE A 125 -2.84 2.66 27.99
N SER A 126 -2.23 1.47 27.97
CA SER A 126 -1.98 0.70 29.20
C SER A 126 -1.05 1.43 30.17
N LEU A 127 -0.10 2.23 29.67
CA LEU A 127 0.74 3.11 30.50
C LEU A 127 -0.03 4.21 31.24
N ILE A 128 -1.17 4.67 30.70
CA ILE A 128 -1.99 5.69 31.37
C ILE A 128 -2.77 5.07 32.53
N PHE A 129 -3.16 3.80 32.40
CA PHE A 129 -4.02 3.11 33.38
C PHE A 129 -3.24 2.25 34.38
N THR A 130 -1.93 2.08 34.21
CA THR A 130 -1.12 1.13 35.00
C THR A 130 0.19 1.77 35.45
N ASP A 131 0.42 1.86 36.77
CA ASP A 131 1.68 2.32 37.37
C ASP A 131 2.76 1.21 37.48
N GLU A 132 2.52 0.07 36.82
CA GLU A 132 3.41 -1.07 36.89
C GLU A 132 4.69 -0.82 36.06
N PRO A 133 5.90 -0.96 36.63
CA PRO A 133 7.17 -0.68 35.94
C PRO A 133 7.42 -1.61 34.74
N TYR A 134 6.79 -2.79 34.72
CA TYR A 134 6.83 -3.73 33.61
C TYR A 134 6.12 -3.19 32.36
N ALA A 135 5.04 -2.43 32.52
CA ALA A 135 4.32 -1.83 31.39
C ALA A 135 5.19 -0.81 30.65
N PHE A 136 5.92 0.02 31.40
CA PHE A 136 6.86 1.00 30.85
C PHE A 136 8.01 0.35 30.07
N THR A 137 8.56 -0.74 30.61
CA THR A 137 9.64 -1.49 29.94
C THR A 137 9.15 -2.14 28.64
N LEU A 138 7.97 -2.77 28.66
CA LEU A 138 7.36 -3.37 27.47
C LEU A 138 7.05 -2.32 26.39
N ALA A 139 6.56 -1.14 26.79
CA ALA A 139 6.29 -0.03 25.88
C ALA A 139 7.52 0.46 25.14
N ILE A 140 8.64 0.64 25.86
CA ILE A 140 9.89 1.06 25.24
C ILE A 140 10.41 -0.01 24.27
N ILE A 141 10.30 -1.29 24.61
CA ILE A 141 10.72 -2.40 23.74
C ILE A 141 9.85 -2.44 22.47
N MET A 142 8.54 -2.28 22.58
CA MET A 142 7.64 -2.30 21.40
C MET A 142 7.80 -1.07 20.51
N LEU A 143 7.93 0.12 21.12
CA LEU A 143 8.18 1.36 20.39
C LEU A 143 9.53 1.30 19.66
N SER A 144 10.60 0.85 20.34
CA SER A 144 11.93 0.73 19.74
C SER A 144 11.99 -0.30 18.61
N THR A 145 11.34 -1.45 18.77
CA THR A 145 11.27 -2.47 17.70
C THR A 145 10.48 -1.95 16.50
N SER A 146 9.34 -1.28 16.71
CA SER A 146 8.57 -0.69 15.60
C SER A 146 9.36 0.39 14.84
N LEU A 147 10.01 1.32 15.54
CA LEU A 147 10.88 2.34 14.93
C LEU A 147 12.04 1.70 14.14
N PHE A 148 12.63 0.63 14.66
CA PHE A 148 13.71 -0.09 13.98
C PHE A 148 13.24 -0.71 12.66
N PHE A 149 12.14 -1.47 12.67
CA PHE A 149 11.60 -2.11 11.47
C PHE A 149 11.14 -1.08 10.43
N SER A 150 10.45 -0.02 10.85
CA SER A 150 10.01 1.05 9.95
C SER A 150 11.19 1.79 9.32
N SER A 151 12.25 2.04 10.09
CA SER A 151 13.48 2.65 9.54
C SER A 151 14.16 1.74 8.51
N LEU A 152 14.19 0.43 8.78
CA LEU A 152 14.79 -0.56 7.89
C LEU A 152 14.03 -0.66 6.55
N GLN A 153 12.69 -0.70 6.60
CA GLN A 153 11.84 -0.69 5.41
C GLN A 153 12.07 0.57 4.57
N ASN A 154 12.13 1.73 5.21
CA ASN A 154 12.38 3.00 4.56
C ASN A 154 13.77 3.09 3.89
N ILE A 155 14.80 2.52 4.52
CA ILE A 155 16.13 2.43 3.92
C ILE A 155 16.12 1.51 2.69
N ILE A 156 15.46 0.34 2.77
CA ILE A 156 15.30 -0.57 1.63
C ILE A 156 14.58 0.14 0.47
N ALA A 157 13.52 0.89 0.77
CA ALA A 157 12.78 1.67 -0.22
C ALA A 157 13.66 2.72 -0.91
N LEU A 158 14.49 3.44 -0.14
CA LEU A 158 15.45 4.42 -0.67
C LEU A 158 16.52 3.75 -1.56
N ILE A 159 17.06 2.60 -1.15
CA ILE A 159 18.06 1.86 -1.94
C ILE A 159 17.43 1.43 -3.26
N LYS A 160 16.23 0.83 -3.21
CA LYS A 160 15.53 0.35 -4.40
C LYS A 160 15.09 1.48 -5.33
N SER A 161 14.79 2.65 -4.79
CA SER A 161 14.50 3.84 -5.59
C SER A 161 15.71 4.33 -6.41
N ARG A 162 16.94 3.95 -6.08
CA ARG A 162 18.11 4.27 -6.90
C ARG A 162 18.17 3.41 -8.17
N GLU A 163 17.66 2.18 -8.11
CA GLU A 163 17.61 1.26 -9.24
C GLU A 163 16.62 1.72 -10.33
N THR A 164 15.62 2.53 -9.94
CA THR A 164 14.62 3.09 -10.87
C THR A 164 15.06 4.41 -11.53
N GLY A 165 16.32 4.84 -11.33
CA GLY A 165 16.91 5.99 -12.02
C GLY A 165 16.72 7.35 -11.35
N PHE A 166 16.04 7.41 -10.20
CA PHE A 166 15.89 8.66 -9.44
C PHE A 166 17.19 9.02 -8.72
N LYS A 167 17.65 10.27 -8.89
CA LYS A 167 18.80 10.84 -8.17
C LYS A 167 18.28 11.84 -7.14
N TYR A 168 18.54 11.55 -5.86
CA TYR A 168 18.22 12.45 -4.75
C TYR A 168 19.45 13.25 -4.34
N SER A 169 19.26 14.54 -4.03
CA SER A 169 20.30 15.35 -3.41
C SER A 169 20.44 15.00 -1.92
N TRP A 170 21.55 15.39 -1.28
CA TRP A 170 21.73 15.20 0.17
C TRP A 170 20.62 15.87 1.00
N GLN A 171 20.12 17.02 0.54
CA GLN A 171 19.02 17.73 1.20
C GLN A 171 17.71 16.95 1.13
N ASP A 172 17.47 16.24 0.01
CA ASP A 172 16.28 15.41 -0.15
C ASP A 172 16.33 14.19 0.76
N TYR A 173 17.50 13.54 0.90
CA TYR A 173 17.69 12.46 1.86
C TYR A 173 17.39 12.89 3.30
N MET A 174 17.83 14.08 3.70
CA MET A 174 17.56 14.61 5.03
C MET A 174 16.07 14.91 5.25
N LYS A 175 15.39 15.51 4.26
CA LYS A 175 13.94 15.73 4.33
C LYS A 175 13.17 14.41 4.41
N ILE A 176 13.57 13.41 3.64
CA ILE A 176 12.93 12.08 3.63
C ILE A 176 13.16 11.39 4.98
N MET A 177 14.38 11.40 5.51
CA MET A 177 14.67 10.79 6.82
C MET A 177 13.90 11.47 7.96
N LEU A 178 13.76 12.79 7.92
CA LEU A 178 13.00 13.54 8.92
C LEU A 178 11.49 13.32 8.82
N PHE A 179 11.01 12.85 7.66
CA PHE A 179 9.61 12.52 7.41
C PHE A 179 9.23 11.10 7.90
N PHE A 180 10.17 10.17 8.03
CA PHE A 180 9.88 8.78 8.45
C PHE A 180 9.13 8.64 9.78
N PRO A 181 9.45 9.40 10.85
CA PRO A 181 8.68 9.33 12.09
C PRO A 181 7.24 9.79 11.89
N VAL A 182 7.03 10.84 11.08
CA VAL A 182 5.69 11.36 10.76
C VAL A 182 4.88 10.31 10.00
N ASP A 183 5.50 9.62 9.05
CA ASP A 183 4.86 8.53 8.30
C ASP A 183 4.42 7.39 9.23
N LEU A 184 5.26 6.99 10.21
CA LEU A 184 4.93 5.95 11.18
C LEU A 184 3.68 6.26 12.01
N PHE A 185 3.50 7.52 12.42
CA PHE A 185 2.38 7.91 13.29
C PHE A 185 1.09 8.20 12.52
N PHE A 186 1.19 8.78 11.32
CA PHE A 186 0.02 9.22 10.56
C PHE A 186 -0.41 8.26 9.46
N PHE A 187 0.51 7.44 8.92
CA PHE A 187 0.27 6.60 7.74
C PHE A 187 0.76 5.15 7.93
N PRO A 188 0.27 4.41 8.94
CA PRO A 188 0.78 3.07 9.24
C PRO A 188 0.45 2.03 8.16
N LEU A 189 -0.61 2.23 7.36
CA LEU A 189 -0.98 1.33 6.25
C LEU A 189 -0.24 1.76 4.97
N ASN A 190 1.02 1.35 4.83
CA ASN A 190 1.81 1.45 3.60
C ASN A 190 2.25 0.06 3.15
#